data_AF-V2Z7W0-F1
#
_entry.id   AF-V2Z7W0-F1
#
_cell.length_a   1.000
_cell.length_b   1.000
_cell.length_c   1.000
_cell.angle_alpha   90.00
_cell.angle_beta   90.00
_cell.angle_gamma   90.00
#
_symmetry.space_group_name_H-M   'P 1'
#
loop_
_entity.id
_entity.type
_entity.pdbx_description
1 polymer ?
#
loop_
_entity_poly.entity_id
_entity_poly.type
_entity_poly.pdbx_seq_one_letter_code
_entity_poly.pdbx_strand_id
1 'polypeptide(L)'
;MVWINLWLGKYHILSILDSLSSNPHVFLAFHVKLQEYRVIKKISKTHPFFKQLKNEAEFLSAYSSEYIPKLYDVEEDADNLYLVEEYMEGVSLASEAFLESSLKEKELVSIVTGLFDFLKFINSLEESVLYIDWKPDNIILTKAGVKIVDFGSVLFLEDNDDFTGLATDGFAAPELKKEGRLGSYTDVFGFGSVVRYLAGRTENKKSVFNMSVKDRLLKLSDKCTRENPGNRPDIKELERFIRKLKCKQRLALQTKQAGSIIRDITTGRIGVCGVSNGVGTTHIALCVAKELAGLGRKVAYVSLAREGDTDATFGGSPESLKNVHICKGAYEEDIPYFQRKGYDNIIIDFGRMEEFSALYYSCDEKLIVVQNNYVKAADTEEFLINHQGEIGEKGWLVLDNLADETQLEATKAGLKKLGFRTECKGIGIKRI
;
A
#
# COMPACT_ATOMS: atom_id res chain seq x y z
N MET A 1 -46.66 -3.37 19.80
CA MET A 1 -46.28 -3.61 18.39
C MET A 1 -46.52 -5.09 18.12
N VAL A 2 -47.18 -5.45 17.02
CA VAL A 2 -47.73 -6.81 16.83
C VAL A 2 -46.69 -7.69 16.13
N TRP A 3 -46.25 -8.75 16.80
CA TRP A 3 -45.26 -9.69 16.28
C TRP A 3 -45.95 -10.76 15.43
N ILE A 4 -45.87 -10.63 14.11
CA ILE A 4 -46.44 -11.58 13.13
C ILE A 4 -45.31 -12.10 12.23
N ASN A 5 -45.26 -13.42 12.06
CA ASN A 5 -44.39 -14.19 11.17
C ASN A 5 -42.87 -14.04 11.40
N LEU A 6 -42.33 -14.86 12.30
CA LEU A 6 -40.91 -15.22 12.33
C LEU A 6 -40.60 -16.25 11.24
N TRP A 7 -39.54 -16.05 10.46
CA TRP A 7 -39.02 -17.09 9.57
C TRP A 7 -38.36 -18.20 10.39
N LEU A 8 -38.63 -19.44 10.03
CA LEU A 8 -38.19 -20.66 10.72
C LEU A 8 -38.46 -20.62 12.26
N GLY A 9 -39.46 -19.84 12.70
CA GLY A 9 -39.78 -19.63 14.12
C GLY A 9 -38.70 -18.92 14.96
N LYS A 10 -37.57 -18.51 14.36
CA LYS A 10 -36.36 -18.01 15.05
C LYS A 10 -35.93 -16.60 14.60
N TYR A 11 -36.30 -16.18 13.40
CA TYR A 11 -35.67 -15.04 12.70
C TYR A 11 -36.67 -13.94 12.27
N HIS A 12 -36.26 -12.67 12.41
CA HIS A 12 -36.86 -11.55 11.69
C HIS A 12 -36.06 -11.23 10.44
N ILE A 13 -36.73 -11.18 9.29
CA ILE A 13 -36.12 -10.72 8.04
C ILE A 13 -36.10 -9.19 8.04
N LEU A 14 -34.92 -8.61 7.86
CA LEU A 14 -34.69 -7.16 7.90
C LEU A 14 -34.59 -6.56 6.49
N SER A 15 -33.87 -7.23 5.59
CA SER A 15 -33.69 -6.79 4.21
C SER A 15 -33.39 -7.95 3.28
N ILE A 16 -33.54 -7.69 1.99
CA ILE A 16 -33.13 -8.56 0.89
C ILE A 16 -31.76 -8.08 0.43
N LEU A 17 -30.77 -8.97 0.43
CA LEU A 17 -29.38 -8.65 0.06
C LEU A 17 -29.15 -8.78 -1.45
N ASP A 18 -29.85 -9.69 -2.13
CA ASP A 18 -29.84 -9.87 -3.59
C ASP A 18 -31.05 -9.20 -4.26
N SER A 19 -31.38 -7.97 -3.83
CA SER A 19 -32.62 -7.25 -4.21
C SER A 19 -32.80 -6.96 -5.71
N LEU A 20 -31.76 -7.16 -6.52
CA LEU A 20 -31.81 -7.07 -7.99
C LEU A 20 -32.20 -8.39 -8.67
N SER A 21 -32.26 -9.50 -7.93
CA SER A 21 -32.76 -10.79 -8.43
C SER A 21 -34.29 -10.75 -8.59
N SER A 22 -34.80 -11.29 -9.70
CA SER A 22 -36.25 -11.42 -9.94
C SER A 22 -36.93 -12.39 -8.96
N ASN A 23 -36.18 -13.35 -8.43
CA ASN A 23 -36.53 -14.17 -7.27
C ASN A 23 -35.43 -13.96 -6.22
N PRO A 24 -35.66 -13.16 -5.18
CA PRO A 24 -34.63 -12.97 -4.16
C PRO A 24 -34.47 -14.20 -3.29
N HIS A 25 -33.23 -14.59 -3.08
CA HIS A 25 -32.80 -15.81 -2.40
C HIS A 25 -31.96 -15.53 -1.16
N VAL A 26 -31.42 -14.31 -0.97
CA VAL A 26 -30.46 -13.99 0.10
C VAL A 26 -31.00 -12.90 1.01
N PHE A 27 -31.19 -13.22 2.29
CA PHE A 27 -31.91 -12.38 3.26
C PHE A 27 -31.02 -12.03 4.45
N LEU A 28 -30.97 -10.75 4.83
CA LEU A 28 -30.44 -10.33 6.12
C LEU A 28 -31.50 -10.60 7.19
N ALA A 29 -31.14 -11.38 8.20
CA ALA A 29 -32.01 -11.78 9.28
C ALA A 29 -31.42 -11.41 10.65
N PHE A 30 -32.29 -11.18 11.62
CA PHE A 30 -31.94 -11.02 13.03
C PHE A 30 -32.45 -12.21 13.83
N HIS A 31 -31.54 -12.96 14.45
CA HIS A 31 -31.90 -14.10 15.29
C HIS A 31 -32.40 -13.60 16.65
N VAL A 32 -33.70 -13.74 16.94
CA VAL A 32 -34.37 -13.06 18.06
C VAL A 32 -33.78 -13.43 19.43
N LYS A 33 -33.44 -14.70 19.67
CA LYS A 33 -32.87 -15.13 20.98
C LYS A 33 -31.38 -14.80 21.15
N LEU A 34 -30.57 -14.92 20.09
CA LEU A 34 -29.13 -14.65 20.13
C LEU A 34 -28.81 -13.16 20.03
N GLN A 35 -29.73 -12.33 19.54
CA GLN A 35 -29.55 -10.89 19.30
C GLN A 35 -28.42 -10.57 18.30
N GLU A 36 -28.25 -11.43 17.30
CA GLU A 36 -27.21 -11.32 16.28
C GLU A 36 -27.79 -11.36 14.85
N TYR A 37 -27.06 -10.76 13.91
CA TYR A 37 -27.37 -10.83 12.48
C TYR A 37 -26.93 -12.17 11.88
N ARG A 38 -27.69 -12.64 10.89
CA ARG A 38 -27.42 -13.83 10.07
C ARG A 38 -27.76 -13.54 8.61
N VAL A 39 -27.13 -14.26 7.70
CA VAL A 39 -27.64 -14.40 6.33
C VAL A 39 -28.48 -15.67 6.29
N ILE A 40 -29.64 -15.60 5.66
CA ILE A 40 -30.43 -16.78 5.32
C ILE A 40 -30.52 -16.85 3.80
N LYS A 41 -29.97 -17.92 3.19
CA LYS A 41 -30.20 -18.21 1.78
C LYS A 41 -31.34 -19.20 1.66
N LYS A 42 -32.37 -18.88 0.89
CA LYS A 42 -33.54 -19.74 0.61
C LYS A 42 -33.58 -20.10 -0.86
N ILE A 43 -33.67 -21.39 -1.17
CA ILE A 43 -33.89 -21.86 -2.55
C ILE A 43 -34.95 -22.96 -2.62
N SER A 44 -35.73 -23.00 -3.70
CA SER A 44 -36.63 -24.11 -3.94
C SER A 44 -35.86 -25.35 -4.40
N LYS A 45 -36.31 -26.54 -3.99
CA LYS A 45 -35.74 -27.84 -4.41
C LYS A 45 -35.86 -28.12 -5.91
N THR A 46 -36.79 -27.44 -6.59
CA THR A 46 -36.95 -27.52 -8.06
C THR A 46 -36.14 -26.47 -8.80
N HIS A 47 -35.43 -25.57 -8.10
CA HIS A 47 -34.64 -24.52 -8.72
C HIS A 47 -33.31 -25.06 -9.30
N PRO A 48 -32.84 -24.61 -10.47
CA PRO A 48 -31.58 -25.07 -11.05
C PRO A 48 -30.36 -24.95 -10.12
N PHE A 49 -30.31 -23.89 -9.31
CA PHE A 49 -29.23 -23.66 -8.35
C PHE A 49 -29.38 -24.42 -7.02
N PHE A 50 -30.37 -25.32 -6.86
CA PHE A 50 -30.53 -26.12 -5.63
C PHE A 50 -29.27 -26.94 -5.31
N LYS A 51 -28.61 -27.52 -6.34
CA LYS A 51 -27.32 -28.21 -6.19
C LYS A 51 -26.24 -27.30 -5.58
N GLN A 52 -26.18 -26.02 -5.98
CA GLN A 52 -25.19 -25.07 -5.47
C GLN A 52 -25.39 -24.77 -3.98
N LEU A 53 -26.63 -24.53 -3.53
CA LEU A 53 -26.86 -24.25 -2.11
C LEU A 53 -26.57 -25.48 -1.23
N LYS A 54 -26.84 -26.69 -1.75
CA LYS A 54 -26.44 -27.93 -1.07
C LYS A 54 -24.91 -28.06 -0.97
N ASN A 55 -24.21 -27.79 -2.07
CA ASN A 55 -22.75 -27.83 -2.16
C ASN A 55 -22.07 -26.80 -1.23
N GLU A 56 -22.64 -25.60 -1.10
CA GLU A 56 -22.22 -24.60 -0.10
C GLU A 56 -22.44 -25.09 1.33
N ALA A 57 -23.60 -25.69 1.63
CA ALA A 57 -23.88 -26.28 2.93
C ALA A 57 -22.87 -27.38 3.30
N GLU A 58 -22.54 -28.23 2.33
CA GLU A 58 -21.56 -29.32 2.44
C GLU A 58 -20.16 -28.75 2.77
N PHE A 59 -19.66 -27.83 1.94
CA PHE A 59 -18.37 -27.16 2.16
C PHE A 59 -18.28 -26.43 3.51
N LEU A 60 -19.27 -25.61 3.86
CA LEU A 60 -19.27 -24.84 5.12
C LEU A 60 -19.56 -25.70 6.37
N SER A 61 -20.04 -26.94 6.19
CA SER A 61 -20.15 -27.93 7.28
C SER A 61 -18.83 -28.65 7.55
N ALA A 62 -18.04 -28.91 6.50
CA ALA A 62 -16.74 -29.60 6.59
C ALA A 62 -15.61 -28.65 7.02
N TYR A 63 -15.66 -27.38 6.59
CA TYR A 63 -14.54 -26.45 6.73
C TYR A 63 -14.89 -25.21 7.56
N SER A 64 -13.92 -24.77 8.36
CA SER A 64 -14.01 -23.56 9.18
C SER A 64 -12.70 -22.78 9.09
N SER A 65 -12.80 -21.47 8.86
CA SER A 65 -11.64 -20.59 8.66
C SER A 65 -12.01 -19.14 8.98
N GLU A 66 -11.01 -18.30 9.27
CA GLU A 66 -11.25 -16.87 9.46
C GLU A 66 -11.72 -16.15 8.18
N TYR A 67 -11.51 -16.76 7.01
CA TYR A 67 -11.83 -16.16 5.71
C TYR A 67 -13.24 -16.47 5.20
N ILE A 68 -13.97 -17.41 5.81
CA ILE A 68 -15.26 -17.95 5.31
C ILE A 68 -16.35 -17.78 6.40
N PRO A 69 -17.65 -17.77 6.05
CA PRO A 69 -18.72 -17.68 7.04
C PRO A 69 -18.88 -19.00 7.79
N LYS A 70 -19.22 -18.90 9.08
CA LYS A 70 -19.69 -20.07 9.84
C LYS A 70 -21.10 -20.45 9.40
N LEU A 71 -21.29 -21.72 9.09
CA LEU A 71 -22.61 -22.33 9.02
C LEU A 71 -23.20 -22.44 10.44
N TYR A 72 -24.45 -21.99 10.62
CA TYR A 72 -25.19 -22.08 11.88
C TYR A 72 -26.33 -23.09 11.84
N ASP A 73 -27.02 -23.23 10.71
CA ASP A 73 -28.17 -24.12 10.58
C ASP A 73 -28.40 -24.50 9.10
N VAL A 74 -28.94 -25.69 8.86
CA VAL A 74 -29.43 -26.13 7.56
C VAL A 74 -30.85 -26.67 7.78
N GLU A 75 -31.84 -25.93 7.32
CA GLU A 75 -33.26 -26.21 7.56
C GLU A 75 -33.94 -26.50 6.21
N GLU A 76 -34.93 -27.40 6.20
CA GLU A 76 -35.60 -27.83 4.96
C GLU A 76 -37.12 -27.93 5.22
N ASP A 77 -37.94 -27.32 4.34
CA ASP A 77 -39.40 -27.52 4.34
C ASP A 77 -39.81 -28.48 3.21
N ALA A 78 -41.10 -28.57 2.86
CA ALA A 78 -41.53 -29.45 1.76
C ALA A 78 -40.89 -29.07 0.40
N ASP A 79 -40.75 -27.77 0.14
CA ASP A 79 -40.47 -27.19 -1.18
C ASP A 79 -39.11 -26.49 -1.26
N ASN A 80 -38.48 -26.18 -0.13
CA ASN A 80 -37.30 -25.30 -0.03
C ASN A 80 -36.21 -25.82 0.92
N LEU A 81 -34.98 -25.43 0.63
CA LEU A 81 -33.80 -25.52 1.51
C LEU A 81 -33.42 -24.11 1.98
N TYR A 82 -33.02 -24.02 3.25
CA TYR A 82 -32.59 -22.81 3.93
C TYR A 82 -31.20 -23.01 4.53
N LEU A 83 -30.24 -22.20 4.11
CA LEU A 83 -28.92 -22.11 4.70
C LEU A 83 -28.87 -20.91 5.65
N VAL A 84 -28.47 -21.10 6.91
CA VAL A 84 -28.27 -20.00 7.87
C VAL A 84 -26.79 -19.85 8.19
N GLU A 85 -26.21 -18.71 7.83
CA GLU A 85 -24.76 -18.46 7.94
C GLU A 85 -24.43 -17.13 8.64
N GLU A 86 -23.16 -16.97 9.00
CA GLU A 86 -22.60 -15.76 9.60
C GLU A 86 -22.77 -14.53 8.69
N TYR A 87 -23.36 -13.46 9.23
CA TYR A 87 -23.40 -12.17 8.53
C TYR A 87 -22.04 -11.47 8.61
N MET A 88 -21.41 -11.26 7.46
CA MET A 88 -20.15 -10.53 7.34
C MET A 88 -20.37 -9.01 7.36
N GLU A 89 -20.19 -8.38 8.52
CA GLU A 89 -20.26 -6.91 8.66
C GLU A 89 -19.11 -6.23 7.90
N GLY A 90 -19.39 -5.78 6.68
CA GLY A 90 -18.42 -5.13 5.81
C GLY A 90 -19.01 -4.63 4.51
N VAL A 91 -18.12 -4.30 3.57
CA VAL A 91 -18.45 -3.70 2.28
C VAL A 91 -17.95 -4.62 1.16
N SER A 92 -18.83 -5.03 0.24
CA SER A 92 -18.43 -5.84 -0.92
C SER A 92 -17.50 -5.05 -1.84
N LEU A 93 -16.47 -5.69 -2.41
CA LEU A 93 -15.55 -5.03 -3.36
C LEU A 93 -16.26 -4.62 -4.66
N ALA A 94 -17.45 -5.15 -4.97
CA ALA A 94 -18.28 -4.70 -6.09
C ALA A 94 -19.17 -3.48 -5.78
N SER A 95 -19.36 -3.14 -4.50
CA SER A 95 -20.35 -2.13 -4.08
C SER A 95 -19.97 -0.69 -4.46
N GLU A 96 -20.97 0.16 -4.72
CA GLU A 96 -20.77 1.57 -5.07
C GLU A 96 -19.92 2.32 -4.03
N ALA A 97 -20.15 2.09 -2.73
CA ALA A 97 -19.36 2.69 -1.65
C ALA A 97 -17.86 2.31 -1.71
N PHE A 98 -17.52 1.11 -2.17
CA PHE A 98 -16.14 0.74 -2.47
C PHE A 98 -15.66 1.37 -3.78
N LEU A 99 -16.54 1.44 -4.79
CA LEU A 99 -16.26 1.96 -6.13
C LEU A 99 -15.96 3.47 -6.17
N GLU A 100 -16.56 4.27 -5.28
CA GLU A 100 -16.29 5.70 -5.11
C GLU A 100 -14.93 5.98 -4.42
N SER A 101 -14.43 5.04 -3.63
CA SER A 101 -13.19 5.22 -2.87
C SER A 101 -11.92 4.87 -3.67
N SER A 102 -10.92 5.74 -3.64
CA SER A 102 -9.57 5.44 -4.13
C SER A 102 -8.81 4.58 -3.12
N LEU A 103 -8.27 3.44 -3.57
CA LEU A 103 -7.48 2.55 -2.72
C LEU A 103 -6.06 3.08 -2.50
N LYS A 104 -5.63 3.21 -1.23
CA LYS A 104 -4.23 3.51 -0.90
C LYS A 104 -3.39 2.24 -1.05
N GLU A 105 -2.12 2.38 -1.42
CA GLU A 105 -1.21 1.22 -1.60
C GLU A 105 -1.16 0.30 -0.36
N LYS A 106 -1.30 0.86 0.86
CA LYS A 106 -1.34 0.07 2.11
C LYS A 106 -2.57 -0.84 2.20
N GLU A 107 -3.74 -0.31 1.88
CA GLU A 107 -5.02 -1.04 1.90
C GLU A 107 -5.01 -2.12 0.82
N LEU A 108 -4.57 -1.76 -0.39
CA LEU A 108 -4.36 -2.69 -1.51
C LEU A 108 -3.47 -3.88 -1.14
N VAL A 109 -2.30 -3.65 -0.53
CA VAL A 109 -1.41 -4.74 -0.08
C VAL A 109 -2.09 -5.61 0.99
N SER A 110 -2.91 -5.01 1.85
CA SER A 110 -3.64 -5.74 2.90
C SER A 110 -4.77 -6.61 2.31
N ILE A 111 -5.52 -6.09 1.35
CA ILE A 111 -6.60 -6.83 0.67
C ILE A 111 -6.01 -7.99 -0.15
N VAL A 112 -5.01 -7.72 -0.99
CA VAL A 112 -4.35 -8.77 -1.80
C VAL A 112 -3.64 -9.79 -0.92
N THR A 113 -3.14 -9.39 0.25
CA THR A 113 -2.66 -10.31 1.28
C THR A 113 -3.77 -11.26 1.74
N GLY A 114 -4.91 -10.74 2.20
CA GLY A 114 -6.01 -11.58 2.71
C GLY A 114 -6.57 -12.53 1.65
N LEU A 115 -6.69 -12.05 0.41
CA LEU A 115 -7.07 -12.88 -0.75
C LEU A 115 -6.06 -14.02 -1.00
N PHE A 116 -4.76 -13.75 -0.84
CA PHE A 116 -3.72 -14.78 -0.99
C PHE A 116 -3.71 -15.76 0.19
N ASP A 117 -3.94 -15.28 1.41
CA ASP A 117 -3.99 -16.13 2.60
C ASP A 117 -5.26 -17.04 2.56
N PHE A 118 -6.39 -16.59 1.98
CA PHE A 118 -7.51 -17.46 1.60
C PHE A 118 -7.18 -18.45 0.46
N LEU A 119 -6.51 -18.01 -0.61
CA LEU A 119 -6.07 -18.90 -1.70
C LEU A 119 -5.16 -20.02 -1.16
N LYS A 120 -4.28 -19.69 -0.20
CA LYS A 120 -3.48 -20.68 0.52
C LYS A 120 -4.34 -21.65 1.34
N PHE A 121 -5.35 -21.15 2.04
CA PHE A 121 -6.27 -21.97 2.82
C PHE A 121 -7.00 -23.00 1.95
N ILE A 122 -7.67 -22.58 0.86
CA ILE A 122 -8.41 -23.52 -0.01
C ILE A 122 -7.46 -24.55 -0.66
N ASN A 123 -6.25 -24.13 -1.04
CA ASN A 123 -5.20 -25.02 -1.57
C ASN A 123 -4.53 -25.94 -0.53
N SER A 124 -4.88 -25.80 0.76
CA SER A 124 -4.31 -26.60 1.85
C SER A 124 -5.28 -27.60 2.45
N LEU A 125 -6.52 -27.66 1.94
CA LEU A 125 -7.49 -28.67 2.31
C LEU A 125 -7.03 -30.05 1.83
N GLU A 126 -7.39 -31.11 2.57
CA GLU A 126 -6.96 -32.48 2.26
C GLU A 126 -7.67 -33.02 1.01
N GLU A 127 -8.98 -32.76 0.92
CA GLU A 127 -9.73 -32.86 -0.33
C GLU A 127 -9.24 -31.80 -1.30
N SER A 128 -9.08 -32.16 -2.58
CA SER A 128 -8.60 -31.24 -3.61
C SER A 128 -9.71 -30.29 -4.04
N VAL A 129 -9.97 -29.24 -3.24
CA VAL A 129 -11.05 -28.28 -3.42
C VAL A 129 -10.61 -27.05 -4.22
N LEU A 130 -11.48 -26.57 -5.12
CA LEU A 130 -11.35 -25.29 -5.84
C LEU A 130 -12.53 -24.37 -5.54
N TYR A 131 -12.30 -23.07 -5.41
CA TYR A 131 -13.35 -22.08 -5.18
C TYR A 131 -14.03 -21.57 -6.47
N ILE A 132 -13.23 -21.40 -7.52
CA ILE A 132 -13.53 -21.03 -8.92
C ILE A 132 -14.32 -19.73 -9.20
N ASP A 133 -15.17 -19.24 -8.31
CA ASP A 133 -16.00 -18.03 -8.52
C ASP A 133 -15.40 -16.75 -7.92
N TRP A 134 -14.12 -16.51 -8.22
CA TRP A 134 -13.37 -15.33 -7.78
C TRP A 134 -13.88 -14.04 -8.42
N LYS A 135 -14.82 -13.34 -7.77
CA LYS A 135 -15.33 -12.04 -8.24
C LYS A 135 -15.44 -11.01 -7.10
N PRO A 136 -15.36 -9.69 -7.37
CA PRO A 136 -15.45 -8.65 -6.35
C PRO A 136 -16.73 -8.72 -5.50
N ASP A 137 -17.82 -9.21 -6.07
CA ASP A 137 -19.13 -9.36 -5.43
C ASP A 137 -19.04 -10.29 -4.20
N ASN A 138 -18.35 -11.43 -4.36
CA ASN A 138 -18.19 -12.48 -3.36
C ASN A 138 -17.08 -12.19 -2.32
N ILE A 139 -16.52 -10.97 -2.35
CA ILE A 139 -15.43 -10.57 -1.46
C ILE A 139 -15.91 -9.38 -0.62
N ILE A 140 -15.97 -9.57 0.69
CA ILE A 140 -16.41 -8.56 1.66
C ILE A 140 -15.19 -8.06 2.44
N LEU A 141 -14.98 -6.75 2.42
CA LEU A 141 -13.98 -6.07 3.24
C LEU A 141 -14.60 -5.69 4.59
N THR A 142 -14.19 -6.39 5.64
CA THR A 142 -14.62 -6.15 7.03
C THR A 142 -13.53 -5.44 7.84
N LYS A 143 -13.85 -4.99 9.06
CA LYS A 143 -12.86 -4.48 10.02
C LYS A 143 -11.79 -5.52 10.40
N ALA A 144 -12.11 -6.82 10.29
CA ALA A 144 -11.19 -7.92 10.54
C ALA A 144 -10.33 -8.29 9.32
N GLY A 145 -10.60 -7.71 8.14
CA GLY A 145 -9.93 -8.04 6.89
C GLY A 145 -10.88 -8.61 5.83
N VAL A 146 -10.31 -9.36 4.89
CA VAL A 146 -11.03 -9.96 3.75
C VAL A 146 -11.82 -11.18 4.20
N LYS A 147 -13.08 -11.26 3.76
CA LYS A 147 -13.98 -12.40 3.89
C LYS A 147 -14.47 -12.80 2.50
N ILE A 148 -14.58 -14.09 2.27
CA ILE A 148 -15.13 -14.69 1.05
C ILE A 148 -16.49 -15.27 1.40
N VAL A 149 -17.46 -15.07 0.53
CA VAL A 149 -18.83 -15.60 0.66
C VAL A 149 -19.23 -16.31 -0.63
N ASP A 150 -20.37 -16.99 -0.61
CA ASP A 150 -20.94 -17.69 -1.78
C ASP A 150 -20.02 -18.81 -2.30
N PHE A 151 -20.12 -19.96 -1.63
CA PHE A 151 -19.38 -21.19 -1.93
C PHE A 151 -20.19 -22.17 -2.78
N GLY A 152 -21.31 -21.74 -3.37
CA GLY A 152 -22.18 -22.62 -4.15
C GLY A 152 -21.52 -23.21 -5.40
N SER A 153 -20.49 -22.52 -5.90
CA SER A 153 -19.68 -22.94 -7.07
C SER A 153 -18.44 -23.77 -6.72
N VAL A 154 -18.18 -24.07 -5.43
CA VAL A 154 -17.01 -24.87 -5.01
C VAL A 154 -16.96 -26.23 -5.72
N LEU A 155 -15.77 -26.70 -6.09
CA LEU A 155 -15.58 -27.99 -6.75
C LEU A 155 -14.63 -28.89 -5.97
N PHE A 156 -15.11 -30.07 -5.60
CA PHE A 156 -14.30 -31.17 -5.08
C PHE A 156 -13.77 -31.98 -6.26
N LEU A 157 -12.45 -32.00 -6.48
CA LEU A 157 -11.86 -32.60 -7.70
C LEU A 157 -11.93 -34.15 -7.76
N GLU A 158 -12.39 -34.80 -6.70
CA GLU A 158 -12.65 -36.24 -6.67
C GLU A 158 -14.00 -36.60 -7.31
N ASP A 159 -14.99 -35.71 -7.25
CA ASP A 159 -16.38 -35.90 -7.74
C ASP A 159 -16.59 -35.38 -9.17
N ASN A 160 -15.65 -35.69 -10.06
CA ASN A 160 -15.38 -34.96 -11.31
C ASN A 160 -16.38 -35.20 -12.48
N ASP A 161 -17.63 -35.56 -12.20
CA ASP A 161 -18.60 -36.09 -13.19
C ASP A 161 -19.63 -35.06 -13.71
N ASP A 162 -19.80 -33.89 -13.09
CA ASP A 162 -20.96 -33.01 -13.37
C ASP A 162 -20.65 -31.49 -13.31
N PHE A 163 -19.50 -31.06 -13.85
CA PHE A 163 -19.15 -29.63 -13.92
C PHE A 163 -20.04 -28.84 -14.90
N THR A 164 -21.11 -28.23 -14.39
CA THR A 164 -21.92 -27.28 -15.16
C THR A 164 -21.18 -25.94 -15.27
N GLY A 165 -20.69 -25.61 -16.47
CA GLY A 165 -19.76 -24.50 -16.75
C GLY A 165 -20.24 -23.09 -16.38
N LEU A 166 -20.18 -22.77 -15.09
CA LEU A 166 -20.35 -21.42 -14.56
C LEU A 166 -18.99 -20.73 -14.55
N ALA A 167 -18.85 -19.78 -15.48
CA ALA A 167 -17.63 -19.04 -15.69
C ALA A 167 -17.94 -17.54 -15.75
N THR A 168 -17.83 -16.88 -14.59
CA THR A 168 -18.01 -15.43 -14.44
C THR A 168 -17.08 -14.65 -15.37
N ASP A 169 -17.66 -13.87 -16.28
CA ASP A 169 -16.89 -13.17 -17.32
C ASP A 169 -15.88 -12.16 -16.73
N GLY A 170 -14.70 -12.12 -17.33
CA GLY A 170 -13.58 -11.29 -16.87
C GLY A 170 -12.78 -11.86 -15.69
N PHE A 171 -13.31 -12.86 -14.98
CA PHE A 171 -12.67 -13.45 -13.80
C PHE A 171 -12.35 -14.94 -13.90
N ALA A 172 -13.25 -15.72 -14.51
CA ALA A 172 -13.10 -17.17 -14.65
C ALA A 172 -11.93 -17.57 -15.57
N ALA A 173 -11.22 -18.64 -15.18
CA ALA A 173 -10.11 -19.19 -15.94
C ALA A 173 -10.57 -19.79 -17.28
N PRO A 174 -9.76 -19.72 -18.36
CA PRO A 174 -10.15 -20.19 -19.68
C PRO A 174 -10.42 -21.70 -19.74
N GLU A 175 -9.83 -22.50 -18.85
CA GLU A 175 -10.12 -23.92 -18.73
C GLU A 175 -11.50 -24.24 -18.12
N LEU A 176 -12.16 -23.32 -17.42
CA LEU A 176 -13.56 -23.49 -17.00
C LEU A 176 -14.55 -23.41 -18.17
N LYS A 177 -14.10 -22.94 -19.34
CA LYS A 177 -14.89 -22.86 -20.58
C LYS A 177 -14.44 -23.86 -21.66
N LYS A 178 -13.51 -24.75 -21.34
CA LYS A 178 -12.90 -25.73 -22.27
C LYS A 178 -12.94 -27.11 -21.60
N GLU A 179 -12.88 -28.19 -22.37
CA GLU A 179 -12.74 -29.56 -21.84
C GLU A 179 -11.30 -29.82 -21.35
N GLY A 180 -10.87 -29.05 -20.36
CA GLY A 180 -9.58 -29.15 -19.72
C GLY A 180 -9.68 -29.80 -18.34
N ARG A 181 -8.55 -30.34 -17.85
CA ARG A 181 -8.43 -30.63 -16.42
C ARG A 181 -8.42 -29.30 -15.65
N LEU A 182 -9.03 -29.30 -14.48
CA LEU A 182 -8.98 -28.22 -13.51
C LEU A 182 -7.90 -28.50 -12.46
N GLY A 183 -7.55 -27.49 -11.66
CA GLY A 183 -6.60 -27.62 -10.56
C GLY A 183 -6.35 -26.30 -9.86
N SER A 184 -5.45 -26.27 -8.88
CA SER A 184 -5.09 -25.07 -8.11
C SER A 184 -4.79 -23.82 -8.97
N TYR A 185 -4.21 -24.02 -10.15
CA TYR A 185 -3.92 -22.97 -11.12
C TYR A 185 -5.17 -22.25 -11.66
N THR A 186 -6.35 -22.86 -11.56
CA THR A 186 -7.65 -22.29 -11.92
C THR A 186 -8.03 -21.18 -10.93
N ASP A 187 -7.90 -21.44 -9.62
CA ASP A 187 -8.07 -20.41 -8.58
C ASP A 187 -6.97 -19.35 -8.61
N VAL A 188 -5.73 -19.71 -8.97
CA VAL A 188 -4.65 -18.73 -9.20
C VAL A 188 -5.05 -17.73 -10.30
N PHE A 189 -5.72 -18.16 -11.36
CA PHE A 189 -6.24 -17.25 -12.39
C PHE A 189 -7.29 -16.30 -11.81
N GLY A 190 -8.29 -16.83 -11.10
CA GLY A 190 -9.35 -16.04 -10.46
C GLY A 190 -8.82 -14.98 -9.49
N PHE A 191 -7.92 -15.39 -8.58
CA PHE A 191 -7.15 -14.49 -7.72
C PHE A 191 -6.42 -13.41 -8.55
N GLY A 192 -5.75 -13.81 -9.64
CA GLY A 192 -5.09 -12.90 -10.57
C GLY A 192 -6.01 -11.84 -11.17
N SER A 193 -7.22 -12.22 -11.55
CA SER A 193 -8.23 -11.31 -12.12
C SER A 193 -8.73 -10.30 -11.08
N VAL A 194 -9.00 -10.73 -9.85
CA VAL A 194 -9.35 -9.83 -8.73
C VAL A 194 -8.18 -8.90 -8.38
N VAL A 195 -6.93 -9.38 -8.44
CA VAL A 195 -5.74 -8.52 -8.27
C VAL A 195 -5.65 -7.46 -9.38
N ARG A 196 -6.02 -7.77 -10.64
CA ARG A 196 -6.08 -6.78 -11.73
C ARG A 196 -7.12 -5.70 -11.43
N TYR A 197 -8.31 -6.13 -11.04
CA TYR A 197 -9.43 -5.26 -10.68
C TYR A 197 -9.03 -4.27 -9.58
N LEU A 198 -8.48 -4.76 -8.46
CA LEU A 198 -8.02 -3.94 -7.34
C LEU A 198 -6.87 -2.99 -7.73
N ALA A 199 -5.89 -3.47 -8.50
CA ALA A 199 -4.79 -2.65 -8.97
C ALA A 199 -5.28 -1.52 -9.90
N GLY A 200 -6.26 -1.78 -10.76
CA GLY A 200 -6.92 -0.78 -11.60
C GLY A 200 -7.48 0.41 -10.80
N ARG A 201 -8.08 0.11 -9.65
CA ARG A 201 -8.69 1.06 -8.69
C ARG A 201 -7.71 1.82 -7.78
N THR A 202 -6.41 1.55 -7.90
CA THR A 202 -5.37 2.22 -7.09
C THR A 202 -4.88 3.50 -7.79
N GLU A 203 -4.65 4.56 -7.03
CA GLU A 203 -4.10 5.82 -7.56
C GLU A 203 -2.76 5.62 -8.29
N ASN A 204 -2.59 6.31 -9.42
CA ASN A 204 -1.35 6.25 -10.21
C ASN A 204 -0.26 7.14 -9.59
N LYS A 205 0.56 6.59 -8.69
CA LYS A 205 1.85 7.18 -8.35
C LYS A 205 2.84 6.98 -9.52
N LYS A 206 3.06 8.03 -10.31
CA LYS A 206 4.00 8.04 -11.45
C LYS A 206 5.47 8.09 -10.97
N SER A 207 6.02 6.94 -10.56
CA SER A 207 7.46 6.78 -10.33
C SER A 207 8.17 6.38 -11.64
N VAL A 208 9.25 7.09 -11.99
CA VAL A 208 10.03 6.82 -13.20
C VAL A 208 11.02 5.64 -13.02
N PHE A 209 11.47 5.38 -11.80
CA PHE A 209 12.58 4.45 -11.52
C PHE A 209 12.19 3.16 -10.77
N ASN A 210 11.01 3.10 -10.15
CA ASN A 210 10.46 1.89 -9.55
C ASN A 210 9.06 1.61 -10.07
N MET A 211 8.77 0.34 -10.33
CA MET A 211 7.39 -0.13 -10.40
C MET A 211 6.66 0.16 -9.06
N SER A 212 5.54 0.86 -9.15
CA SER A 212 4.61 1.08 -8.02
C SER A 212 4.11 -0.25 -7.43
N VAL A 213 3.40 -0.22 -6.30
CA VAL A 213 2.70 -1.44 -5.83
C VAL A 213 1.69 -1.88 -6.89
N LYS A 214 0.96 -0.94 -7.50
CA LYS A 214 0.04 -1.17 -8.62
C LYS A 214 0.71 -1.90 -9.77
N ASP A 215 1.82 -1.40 -10.31
CA ASP A 215 2.54 -2.05 -11.43
C ASP A 215 3.03 -3.46 -11.07
N ARG A 216 3.46 -3.66 -9.82
CA ARG A 216 3.88 -4.98 -9.32
C ARG A 216 2.70 -5.95 -9.28
N LEU A 217 1.54 -5.51 -8.81
CA LEU A 217 0.33 -6.31 -8.77
C LEU A 217 -0.26 -6.56 -10.17
N LEU A 218 -0.16 -5.60 -11.10
CA LEU A 218 -0.48 -5.83 -12.51
C LEU A 218 0.44 -6.90 -13.12
N LYS A 219 1.77 -6.83 -12.94
CA LYS A 219 2.68 -7.90 -13.41
C LYS A 219 2.50 -9.24 -12.68
N LEU A 220 1.96 -9.24 -11.45
CA LEU A 220 1.54 -10.48 -10.78
C LEU A 220 0.30 -11.06 -11.46
N SER A 221 -0.72 -10.23 -11.65
CA SER A 221 -1.94 -10.59 -12.37
C SER A 221 -1.64 -11.12 -13.76
N ASP A 222 -0.78 -10.46 -14.55
CA ASP A 222 -0.38 -10.89 -15.90
C ASP A 222 0.36 -12.23 -15.94
N LYS A 223 0.83 -12.75 -14.80
CA LYS A 223 1.34 -14.12 -14.67
C LYS A 223 0.25 -15.08 -14.22
N CYS A 224 -0.60 -14.67 -13.29
CA CYS A 224 -1.72 -15.46 -12.79
C CYS A 224 -2.75 -15.72 -13.90
N THR A 225 -3.07 -14.72 -14.73
CA THR A 225 -4.07 -14.82 -15.80
C THR A 225 -3.48 -15.30 -17.14
N ARG A 226 -2.49 -16.20 -17.14
CA ARG A 226 -1.92 -16.77 -18.37
C ARG A 226 -2.84 -17.83 -18.95
N GLU A 227 -3.06 -17.82 -20.26
CA GLU A 227 -3.87 -18.83 -20.97
C GLU A 227 -3.46 -20.26 -20.60
N ASN A 228 -2.17 -20.59 -20.72
CA ASN A 228 -1.66 -21.91 -20.34
C ASN A 228 -1.46 -22.00 -18.81
N PRO A 229 -2.14 -22.93 -18.12
CA PRO A 229 -1.96 -23.20 -16.68
C PRO A 229 -0.51 -23.34 -16.21
N GLY A 230 0.35 -24.04 -16.98
CA GLY A 230 1.74 -24.31 -16.59
C GLY A 230 2.65 -23.08 -16.57
N ASN A 231 2.16 -21.93 -17.06
CA ASN A 231 2.86 -20.65 -17.00
C ASN A 231 2.38 -19.73 -15.85
N ARG A 232 1.41 -20.20 -15.05
CA ARG A 232 0.91 -19.49 -13.86
C ARG A 232 1.80 -19.81 -12.66
N PRO A 233 1.98 -18.87 -11.71
CA PRO A 233 2.84 -19.08 -10.54
C PRO A 233 2.21 -20.09 -9.57
N ASP A 234 3.05 -20.90 -8.92
CA ASP A 234 2.61 -21.77 -7.81
C ASP A 234 2.39 -20.96 -6.51
N ILE A 235 1.77 -21.60 -5.51
CA ILE A 235 1.52 -20.99 -4.20
C ILE A 235 2.82 -20.51 -3.52
N LYS A 236 3.97 -21.17 -3.74
CA LYS A 236 5.27 -20.78 -3.17
C LYS A 236 5.88 -19.58 -3.88
N GLU A 237 5.59 -19.37 -5.16
CA GLU A 237 5.94 -18.17 -5.93
C GLU A 237 5.09 -16.98 -5.51
N LEU A 238 3.78 -17.18 -5.38
CA LEU A 238 2.86 -16.18 -4.84
C LEU A 238 3.26 -15.77 -3.42
N GLU A 239 3.56 -16.72 -2.52
CA GLU A 239 4.00 -16.40 -1.16
C GLU A 239 5.31 -15.59 -1.14
N ARG A 240 6.30 -15.98 -1.96
CA ARG A 240 7.55 -15.22 -2.11
C ARG A 240 7.30 -13.81 -2.64
N PHE A 241 6.28 -13.61 -3.47
CA PHE A 241 5.89 -12.31 -4.00
C PHE A 241 5.20 -11.44 -2.94
N ILE A 242 4.14 -11.96 -2.29
CA ILE A 242 3.40 -11.26 -1.23
C ILE A 242 4.31 -10.90 -0.05
N ARG A 243 5.21 -11.81 0.36
CA ARG A 243 6.22 -11.51 1.39
C ARG A 243 7.15 -10.35 1.00
N LYS A 244 7.55 -10.24 -0.27
CA LYS A 244 8.35 -9.11 -0.77
C LYS A 244 7.56 -7.79 -0.80
N LEU A 245 6.24 -7.82 -0.98
CA LEU A 245 5.39 -6.64 -0.80
C LEU A 245 5.36 -6.21 0.68
N LYS A 246 5.04 -7.15 1.60
CA LYS A 246 4.99 -6.89 3.05
C LYS A 246 6.33 -6.35 3.61
N CYS A 247 7.47 -6.95 3.25
CA CYS A 247 8.77 -6.52 3.80
C CYS A 247 9.16 -5.08 3.41
N LYS A 248 8.85 -4.62 2.19
CA LYS A 248 9.11 -3.23 1.78
C LYS A 248 8.29 -2.21 2.56
N GLN A 249 7.06 -2.57 2.95
CA GLN A 249 6.20 -1.75 3.80
C GLN A 249 6.71 -1.67 5.25
N ARG A 250 7.32 -2.75 5.76
CA ARG A 250 7.86 -2.84 7.13
C ARG A 250 9.22 -2.14 7.30
N LEU A 251 10.08 -2.12 6.28
CA LEU A 251 11.36 -1.38 6.33
C LEU A 251 11.18 0.15 6.45
N ALA A 252 10.02 0.70 6.07
CA ALA A 252 9.73 2.13 6.20
C ALA A 252 9.41 2.58 7.65
N LEU A 253 9.34 1.64 8.60
CA LEU A 253 8.85 1.88 9.98
C LEU A 253 9.90 1.70 11.08
N GLN A 254 11.16 1.34 10.75
CA GLN A 254 12.17 1.00 11.75
C GLN A 254 13.58 1.52 11.40
N THR A 255 13.86 2.78 11.75
CA THR A 255 15.24 3.26 11.97
C THR A 255 15.26 4.34 13.06
N LYS A 256 15.76 4.00 14.25
CA LYS A 256 15.96 4.90 15.41
C LYS A 256 17.30 4.57 16.09
N GLN A 257 18.28 5.48 16.05
CA GLN A 257 19.15 5.93 17.16
C GLN A 257 20.34 6.79 16.63
N ALA A 258 20.84 7.71 17.46
CA ALA A 258 21.85 8.75 17.15
C ALA A 258 23.31 8.23 17.24
N GLY A 259 24.40 8.90 16.80
CA GLY A 259 24.66 10.25 16.24
C GLY A 259 26.14 10.35 15.76
N SER A 260 26.86 11.48 15.65
CA SER A 260 26.58 12.90 15.94
C SER A 260 27.72 13.87 15.49
N ILE A 261 27.40 14.98 14.80
CA ILE A 261 28.19 16.23 14.63
C ILE A 261 29.62 16.11 14.01
N ILE A 262 29.75 15.62 12.78
CA ILE A 262 30.97 15.74 11.94
C ILE A 262 32.30 15.29 12.61
N ARG A 263 32.48 13.98 12.73
CA ARG A 263 33.81 13.33 12.69
C ARG A 263 33.71 12.11 11.79
N ASP A 264 34.70 11.95 10.90
CA ASP A 264 34.77 10.91 9.87
C ASP A 264 33.41 10.51 9.28
N ILE A 265 33.00 11.25 8.23
CA ILE A 265 31.81 10.90 7.43
C ILE A 265 32.11 9.57 6.71
N THR A 266 31.99 8.46 7.41
CA THR A 266 31.76 7.16 6.80
C THR A 266 30.34 7.16 6.23
N THR A 267 30.11 6.36 5.19
CA THR A 267 28.97 6.42 4.25
C THR A 267 27.66 7.00 4.79
N GLY A 268 27.17 8.12 4.24
CA GLY A 268 25.98 8.81 4.81
C GLY A 268 25.23 9.76 3.86
N ARG A 269 23.92 9.93 4.14
CA ARG A 269 23.02 10.89 3.51
C ARG A 269 23.04 12.23 4.23
N ILE A 270 23.21 13.30 3.48
CA ILE A 270 23.22 14.67 4.00
C ILE A 270 21.98 15.38 3.45
N GLY A 271 21.04 15.69 4.32
CA GLY A 271 19.82 16.42 3.96
C GLY A 271 20.02 17.93 4.09
N VAL A 272 19.75 18.68 3.03
CA VAL A 272 19.92 20.14 2.99
C VAL A 272 18.56 20.79 2.75
N CYS A 273 18.15 21.66 3.67
CA CYS A 273 16.89 22.40 3.62
C CYS A 273 17.16 23.89 3.83
N GLY A 274 16.42 24.77 3.16
CA GLY A 274 16.45 26.21 3.36
C GLY A 274 15.19 26.69 4.07
N VAL A 275 15.35 27.65 4.99
CA VAL A 275 14.22 28.23 5.75
C VAL A 275 13.25 29.05 4.90
N SER A 276 13.71 29.60 3.77
CA SER A 276 12.87 30.37 2.84
C SER A 276 13.37 30.26 1.40
N ASN A 277 12.57 30.74 0.45
CA ASN A 277 12.95 30.66 -0.97
C ASN A 277 14.18 31.52 -1.28
N GLY A 278 15.09 30.98 -2.10
CA GLY A 278 16.30 31.68 -2.52
C GLY A 278 17.32 31.96 -1.42
N VAL A 279 17.31 31.26 -0.28
CA VAL A 279 18.40 31.32 0.72
C VAL A 279 19.69 30.68 0.22
N GLY A 280 19.61 29.83 -0.82
CA GLY A 280 20.74 29.18 -1.46
C GLY A 280 20.90 27.69 -1.14
N THR A 281 19.85 26.98 -0.72
CA THR A 281 19.88 25.54 -0.40
C THR A 281 20.63 24.71 -1.45
N THR A 282 20.23 24.84 -2.72
CA THR A 282 20.86 24.20 -3.88
C THR A 282 22.33 24.56 -4.05
N HIS A 283 22.72 25.80 -3.76
CA HIS A 283 24.13 26.23 -3.82
C HIS A 283 24.94 25.53 -2.73
N ILE A 284 24.46 25.55 -1.48
CA ILE A 284 25.10 24.85 -0.35
C ILE A 284 25.20 23.35 -0.62
N ALA A 285 24.12 22.71 -1.06
CA ALA A 285 24.10 21.29 -1.37
C ALA A 285 25.11 20.92 -2.49
N LEU A 286 25.26 21.76 -3.52
CA LEU A 286 26.28 21.57 -4.57
C LEU A 286 27.70 21.83 -4.06
N CYS A 287 27.91 22.80 -3.16
CA CYS A 287 29.21 23.05 -2.52
C CYS A 287 29.64 21.87 -1.65
N VAL A 288 28.75 21.33 -0.80
CA VAL A 288 29.00 20.12 0.00
C VAL A 288 29.30 18.92 -0.90
N ALA A 289 28.54 18.74 -1.98
CA ALA A 289 28.78 17.66 -2.94
C ALA A 289 30.16 17.79 -3.60
N LYS A 290 30.56 19.02 -3.99
CA LYS A 290 31.85 19.31 -4.60
C LYS A 290 33.02 19.07 -3.64
N GLU A 291 32.90 19.50 -2.40
CA GLU A 291 33.95 19.34 -1.39
C GLU A 291 34.22 17.86 -1.11
N LEU A 292 33.16 17.06 -0.91
CA LEU A 292 33.28 15.62 -0.71
C LEU A 292 33.87 14.91 -1.95
N ALA A 293 33.46 15.29 -3.16
CA ALA A 293 34.05 14.76 -4.39
C ALA A 293 35.53 15.18 -4.56
N GLY A 294 35.91 16.38 -4.09
CA GLY A 294 37.30 16.84 -4.03
C GLY A 294 38.17 16.03 -3.06
N LEU A 295 37.57 15.45 -2.03
CA LEU A 295 38.21 14.45 -1.14
C LEU A 295 38.27 13.03 -1.75
N GLY A 296 37.98 12.89 -3.05
CA GLY A 296 38.06 11.62 -3.78
C GLY A 296 36.85 10.69 -3.61
N ARG A 297 35.78 11.16 -2.96
CA ARG A 297 34.57 10.36 -2.70
C ARG A 297 33.65 10.28 -3.91
N LYS A 298 32.92 9.19 -4.02
CA LYS A 298 31.89 8.97 -5.04
C LYS A 298 30.58 9.58 -4.54
N VAL A 299 30.23 10.76 -5.03
CA VAL A 299 29.09 11.55 -4.52
C VAL A 299 27.91 11.55 -5.49
N ALA A 300 26.70 11.36 -4.96
CA ALA A 300 25.46 11.69 -5.64
C ALA A 300 24.88 13.00 -5.08
N TYR A 301 24.49 13.91 -5.97
CA TYR A 301 23.63 15.05 -5.66
C TYR A 301 22.22 14.74 -6.18
N VAL A 302 21.21 14.96 -5.36
CA VAL A 302 19.80 14.69 -5.66
C VAL A 302 18.96 15.90 -5.24
N SER A 303 18.45 16.66 -6.22
CA SER A 303 17.41 17.67 -5.95
C SER A 303 16.05 17.00 -6.00
N LEU A 304 15.26 17.17 -4.95
CA LEU A 304 13.88 16.68 -4.94
C LEU A 304 12.98 17.50 -5.89
N ALA A 305 11.97 16.85 -6.45
CA ALA A 305 10.91 17.46 -7.24
C ALA A 305 9.96 18.28 -6.37
N ARG A 306 9.48 19.40 -6.90
CA ARG A 306 8.41 20.23 -6.32
C ARG A 306 7.13 20.11 -7.13
N GLU A 307 6.01 20.52 -6.55
CA GLU A 307 4.74 20.56 -7.29
C GLU A 307 4.87 21.47 -8.53
N GLY A 308 4.61 20.88 -9.70
CA GLY A 308 4.72 21.56 -11.00
C GLY A 308 6.05 21.36 -11.74
N ASP A 309 7.05 20.70 -11.16
CA ASP A 309 8.30 20.37 -11.87
C ASP A 309 8.07 19.31 -12.97
N THR A 310 8.78 19.45 -14.08
CA THR A 310 8.83 18.46 -15.17
C THR A 310 9.75 17.27 -14.84
N ASP A 311 9.64 16.18 -15.62
CA ASP A 311 10.34 14.90 -15.44
C ASP A 311 11.79 14.97 -14.94
N ALA A 312 12.15 14.01 -14.09
CA ALA A 312 13.47 13.87 -13.51
C ALA A 312 14.56 13.76 -14.60
N THR A 313 15.56 14.66 -14.55
CA THR A 313 16.65 14.70 -15.53
C THR A 313 18.00 14.36 -14.90
N PHE A 314 18.75 13.50 -15.59
CA PHE A 314 20.18 13.33 -15.36
C PHE A 314 20.94 14.33 -16.22
N GLY A 315 21.53 15.33 -15.57
CA GLY A 315 22.42 16.27 -16.24
C GLY A 315 23.86 15.77 -16.26
N GLY A 316 24.58 16.02 -17.34
CA GLY A 316 26.05 15.98 -17.28
C GLY A 316 26.54 16.99 -16.24
N SER A 317 27.50 16.61 -15.41
CA SER A 317 28.10 17.52 -14.43
C SER A 317 28.84 18.65 -15.16
N PRO A 318 28.61 19.94 -14.83
CA PRO A 318 29.49 21.02 -15.24
C PRO A 318 30.94 20.71 -14.89
N GLU A 319 31.90 21.26 -15.63
CA GLU A 319 33.33 20.97 -15.44
C GLU A 319 33.84 21.27 -14.01
N SER A 320 33.18 22.21 -13.33
CA SER A 320 33.39 22.59 -11.93
C SER A 320 32.86 21.58 -10.88
N LEU A 321 32.14 20.53 -11.30
CA LEU A 321 31.50 19.47 -10.49
C LEU A 321 31.89 18.05 -10.95
N LYS A 322 33.07 17.91 -11.56
CA LYS A 322 33.66 16.63 -11.96
C LYS A 322 33.60 15.61 -10.79
N ASN A 323 33.16 14.38 -11.09
CA ASN A 323 32.93 13.27 -10.15
C ASN A 323 31.69 13.36 -9.23
N VAL A 324 30.83 14.38 -9.38
CA VAL A 324 29.49 14.40 -8.75
C VAL A 324 28.44 13.89 -9.74
N HIS A 325 27.66 12.88 -9.37
CA HIS A 325 26.50 12.46 -10.17
C HIS A 325 25.26 13.27 -9.78
N ILE A 326 24.75 14.08 -10.71
CA ILE A 326 23.66 15.04 -10.47
C ILE A 326 22.33 14.46 -11.00
N CYS A 327 21.35 14.33 -10.10
CA CYS A 327 19.96 14.08 -10.43
C CYS A 327 19.10 15.27 -10.00
N LYS A 328 18.19 15.73 -10.87
CA LYS A 328 17.24 16.81 -10.59
C LYS A 328 15.82 16.31 -10.77
N GLY A 329 14.91 16.73 -9.89
CA GLY A 329 13.50 16.33 -9.93
C GLY A 329 13.26 14.88 -9.47
N ALA A 330 14.08 14.37 -8.54
CA ALA A 330 13.85 13.05 -7.96
C ALA A 330 12.74 13.08 -6.91
N TYR A 331 12.02 11.99 -6.70
CA TYR A 331 11.06 11.88 -5.60
C TYR A 331 11.72 11.29 -4.35
N GLU A 332 11.10 11.43 -3.17
CA GLU A 332 11.67 10.89 -1.93
C GLU A 332 11.86 9.36 -2.00
N GLU A 333 10.96 8.68 -2.73
CA GLU A 333 11.00 7.24 -2.99
C GLU A 333 12.18 6.79 -3.89
N ASP A 334 12.89 7.71 -4.53
CA ASP A 334 14.06 7.42 -5.36
C ASP A 334 15.37 7.33 -4.54
N ILE A 335 15.43 7.89 -3.34
CA ILE A 335 16.66 7.89 -2.51
C ILE A 335 17.25 6.48 -2.28
N PRO A 336 16.46 5.41 -2.07
CA PRO A 336 16.98 4.05 -1.97
C PRO A 336 17.70 3.53 -3.24
N TYR A 337 17.46 4.10 -4.42
CA TYR A 337 18.23 3.77 -5.63
C TYR A 337 19.69 4.22 -5.48
N PHE A 338 19.91 5.46 -5.02
CA PHE A 338 21.26 6.00 -4.81
C PHE A 338 22.01 5.20 -3.75
N GLN A 339 21.35 4.80 -2.65
CA GLN A 339 21.94 3.91 -1.64
C GLN A 339 22.48 2.60 -2.26
N ARG A 340 21.72 1.96 -3.16
CA ARG A 340 22.15 0.71 -3.84
C ARG A 340 23.26 0.88 -4.87
N LYS A 341 23.56 2.11 -5.31
CA LYS A 341 24.64 2.40 -6.26
C LYS A 341 26.01 2.55 -5.62
N GLY A 342 26.11 2.42 -4.29
CA GLY A 342 27.37 2.51 -3.55
C GLY A 342 28.05 3.85 -3.77
N TYR A 343 27.32 4.95 -3.55
CA TYR A 343 27.92 6.26 -3.34
C TYR A 343 28.39 6.34 -1.89
N ASP A 344 29.53 6.96 -1.66
CA ASP A 344 30.00 7.24 -0.29
C ASP A 344 29.11 8.30 0.37
N ASN A 345 28.59 9.24 -0.43
CA ASN A 345 27.71 10.29 0.05
C ASN A 345 26.56 10.56 -0.92
N ILE A 346 25.37 10.81 -0.35
CA ILE A 346 24.17 11.21 -1.07
C ILE A 346 23.72 12.53 -0.48
N ILE A 347 23.87 13.61 -1.24
CA ILE A 347 23.40 14.95 -0.86
C ILE A 347 21.99 15.12 -1.41
N ILE A 348 21.04 15.40 -0.53
CA ILE A 348 19.63 15.54 -0.87
C ILE A 348 19.26 17.01 -0.65
N ASP A 349 19.01 17.75 -1.72
CA ASP A 349 18.49 19.11 -1.69
C ASP A 349 16.96 19.05 -1.64
N PHE A 350 16.41 19.36 -0.47
CA PHE A 350 14.97 19.46 -0.22
C PHE A 350 14.41 20.84 -0.61
N GLY A 351 15.26 21.80 -1.00
CA GLY A 351 14.82 23.14 -1.35
C GLY A 351 14.36 23.94 -0.13
N ARG A 352 13.16 24.52 -0.20
CA ARG A 352 12.44 25.09 0.94
C ARG A 352 11.41 24.05 1.38
N MET A 353 11.32 23.78 2.68
CA MET A 353 10.21 23.01 3.26
C MET A 353 9.41 23.89 4.21
N GLU A 354 8.14 23.56 4.38
CA GLU A 354 7.27 24.15 5.42
C GLU A 354 7.14 23.21 6.63
N GLU A 355 7.22 21.90 6.42
CA GLU A 355 7.35 20.87 7.45
C GLU A 355 8.45 19.87 7.06
N PHE A 356 9.14 19.26 8.03
CA PHE A 356 10.17 18.26 7.75
C PHE A 356 9.57 16.89 7.37
N SER A 357 9.93 16.38 6.20
CA SER A 357 9.51 15.05 5.76
C SER A 357 10.19 13.92 6.55
N ALA A 358 9.58 12.73 6.52
CA ALA A 358 10.17 11.52 7.10
C ALA A 358 11.55 11.20 6.48
N LEU A 359 11.74 11.50 5.19
CA LEU A 359 13.04 11.38 4.54
C LEU A 359 14.07 12.34 5.17
N TYR A 360 13.73 13.61 5.37
CA TYR A 360 14.62 14.59 6.01
C TYR A 360 15.01 14.13 7.41
N TYR A 361 14.03 13.71 8.23
CA TYR A 361 14.29 13.11 9.54
C TYR A 361 15.24 11.91 9.48
N SER A 362 15.15 11.11 8.42
CA SER A 362 16.01 9.94 8.23
C SER A 362 17.43 10.27 7.76
N CYS A 363 17.72 11.46 7.25
CA CYS A 363 19.08 11.85 6.82
C CYS A 363 20.07 11.76 7.98
N ASP A 364 21.27 11.25 7.70
CA ASP A 364 22.26 10.93 8.71
C ASP A 364 22.90 12.22 9.25
N GLU A 365 23.13 13.21 8.37
CA GLU A 365 23.40 14.61 8.72
C GLU A 365 22.31 15.54 8.17
N LYS A 366 22.04 16.65 8.85
CA LYS A 366 20.98 17.62 8.51
C LYS A 366 21.50 19.04 8.56
N LEU A 367 21.39 19.74 7.44
CA LEU A 367 21.84 21.11 7.24
C LEU A 367 20.61 22.01 7.03
N ILE A 368 20.48 23.02 7.88
CA ILE A 368 19.48 24.09 7.78
C ILE A 368 20.18 25.34 7.24
N VAL A 369 19.85 25.72 6.01
CA VAL A 369 20.42 26.89 5.33
C VAL A 369 19.58 28.11 5.67
N VAL A 370 20.21 29.05 6.37
CA VAL A 370 19.71 30.39 6.62
C VAL A 370 20.46 31.39 5.75
N GLN A 371 19.92 32.59 5.64
CA GLN A 371 20.55 33.70 4.92
C GLN A 371 20.20 34.98 5.68
N ASN A 372 21.15 35.49 6.47
CA ASN A 372 20.93 36.71 7.22
C ASN A 372 20.95 37.95 6.31
N ASN A 373 19.79 38.26 5.75
CA ASN A 373 19.54 39.46 4.99
C ASN A 373 18.25 40.09 5.51
N TYR A 374 18.28 41.39 5.84
CA TYR A 374 17.23 42.15 6.50
C TYR A 374 15.83 42.03 5.86
N VAL A 375 15.76 41.63 4.58
CA VAL A 375 14.51 41.42 3.83
C VAL A 375 13.79 40.10 4.17
N LYS A 376 14.49 39.07 4.68
CA LYS A 376 13.93 37.72 4.94
C LYS A 376 13.88 37.32 6.42
N ALA A 377 14.06 38.30 7.32
CA ALA A 377 14.16 38.05 8.75
C ALA A 377 12.88 37.42 9.33
N ALA A 378 11.70 37.90 8.91
CA ALA A 378 10.40 37.41 9.39
C ALA A 378 10.17 35.92 9.06
N ASP A 379 10.21 35.52 7.78
CA ASP A 379 10.06 34.13 7.34
C ASP A 379 11.06 33.18 8.04
N THR A 380 12.27 33.68 8.30
CA THR A 380 13.34 32.92 8.96
C THR A 380 13.06 32.74 10.45
N GLU A 381 12.65 33.80 11.15
CA GLU A 381 12.28 33.77 12.57
C GLU A 381 11.04 32.89 12.79
N GLU A 382 10.00 33.02 11.95
CA GLU A 382 8.80 32.18 11.99
C GLU A 382 9.11 30.69 11.76
N PHE A 383 9.85 30.36 10.69
CA PHE A 383 10.21 28.96 10.42
C PHE A 383 11.01 28.34 11.57
N LEU A 384 11.95 29.09 12.14
CA LEU A 384 12.74 28.64 13.29
C LEU A 384 11.86 28.44 14.53
N ILE A 385 10.97 29.38 14.86
CA ILE A 385 10.04 29.26 16.01
C ILE A 385 9.16 28.01 15.86
N ASN A 386 8.57 27.79 14.68
CA ASN A 386 7.70 26.64 14.42
C ASN A 386 8.44 25.29 14.53
N HIS A 387 9.76 25.28 14.37
CA HIS A 387 10.63 24.09 14.37
C HIS A 387 11.66 24.10 15.51
N GLN A 388 11.37 24.80 16.60
CA GLN A 388 12.33 24.99 17.70
C GLN A 388 12.71 23.66 18.37
N GLY A 389 11.76 22.75 18.54
CA GLY A 389 11.99 21.40 19.09
C GLY A 389 12.87 20.54 18.18
N GLU A 390 12.69 20.65 16.86
CA GLU A 390 13.47 19.92 15.86
C GLU A 390 14.91 20.42 15.81
N ILE A 391 15.09 21.70 15.49
CA ILE A 391 16.40 22.26 15.15
C ILE A 391 17.21 22.49 16.44
N GLY A 392 16.54 22.89 17.53
CA GLY A 392 17.18 23.26 18.80
C GLY A 392 17.50 22.09 19.70
N GLU A 393 16.57 21.17 19.93
CA GLU A 393 16.79 20.05 20.86
C GLU A 393 17.56 18.89 20.21
N LYS A 394 17.40 18.68 18.90
CA LYS A 394 18.09 17.61 18.15
C LYS A 394 19.42 18.07 17.54
N GLY A 395 19.80 19.34 17.71
CA GLY A 395 21.13 19.89 17.41
C GLY A 395 21.53 19.88 15.94
N TRP A 396 20.63 20.26 15.02
CA TRP A 396 20.90 20.24 13.58
C TRP A 396 21.72 21.46 13.15
N LEU A 397 22.72 21.26 12.30
CA LEU A 397 23.68 22.30 11.93
C LEU A 397 23.03 23.40 11.08
N VAL A 398 23.14 24.64 11.55
CA VAL A 398 22.68 25.83 10.83
C VAL A 398 23.84 26.42 10.02
N LEU A 399 23.61 26.65 8.73
CA LEU A 399 24.58 27.24 7.81
C LEU A 399 24.06 28.60 7.32
N ASP A 400 24.78 29.68 7.63
CA ASP A 400 24.50 30.99 7.06
C ASP A 400 25.25 31.18 5.74
N ASN A 401 24.50 31.17 4.64
CA ASN A 401 25.04 31.14 3.28
C ASN A 401 25.63 32.48 2.80
N LEU A 402 25.40 33.60 3.49
CA LEU A 402 25.95 34.91 3.08
C LEU A 402 26.77 35.64 4.14
N ALA A 403 26.82 35.13 5.37
CA ALA A 403 27.42 35.86 6.48
C ALA A 403 28.94 36.05 6.37
N ASP A 404 29.36 37.31 6.45
CA ASP A 404 30.67 37.69 7.02
C ASP A 404 30.69 37.45 8.56
N GLU A 405 31.83 37.67 9.21
CA GLU A 405 31.94 37.46 10.67
C GLU A 405 30.91 38.27 11.49
N THR A 406 30.61 39.50 11.07
CA THR A 406 29.65 40.38 11.79
C THR A 406 28.22 39.87 11.62
N GLN A 407 27.86 39.48 10.39
CA GLN A 407 26.56 38.89 10.08
C GLN A 407 26.38 37.53 10.75
N LEU A 408 27.45 36.72 10.85
CA LEU A 408 27.43 35.40 11.48
C LEU A 408 27.22 35.52 13.00
N GLU A 409 27.89 36.45 13.66
CA GLU A 409 27.64 36.72 15.08
C GLU A 409 26.22 37.27 15.32
N ALA A 410 25.68 38.08 14.39
CA ALA A 410 24.28 38.49 14.44
C ALA A 410 23.30 37.30 14.31
N THR A 411 23.58 36.35 13.41
CA THR A 411 22.79 35.12 13.24
C THR A 411 22.85 34.23 14.49
N LYS A 412 24.05 34.03 15.05
CA LYS A 412 24.24 33.32 16.33
C LYS A 412 23.49 33.99 17.48
N ALA A 413 23.52 35.32 17.56
CA ALA A 413 22.79 36.09 18.57
C ALA A 413 21.27 35.95 18.42
N GLY A 414 20.75 35.97 17.18
CA GLY A 414 19.34 35.72 16.88
C GLY A 414 18.89 34.32 17.28
N LEU A 415 19.64 33.29 16.87
CA LEU A 415 19.39 31.91 17.29
C LEU A 415 19.39 31.75 18.82
N LYS A 416 20.35 32.38 19.51
CA LYS A 416 20.42 32.36 20.99
C LYS A 416 19.23 33.06 21.65
N LYS A 417 18.75 34.18 21.08
CA LYS A 417 17.54 34.89 21.55
C LYS A 417 16.28 34.01 21.40
N LEU A 418 16.21 33.22 20.32
CA LEU A 418 15.17 32.21 20.08
C LEU A 418 15.42 30.88 20.83
N GLY A 419 16.37 30.83 21.77
CA GLY A 419 16.60 29.67 22.63
C GLY A 419 17.38 28.49 22.00
N PHE A 420 17.86 28.62 20.77
CA PHE A 420 18.65 27.57 20.12
C PHE A 420 20.03 27.39 20.78
N ARG A 421 20.45 26.12 20.90
CA ARG A 421 21.80 25.72 21.35
C ARG A 421 22.62 25.01 20.27
N THR A 422 22.16 25.08 19.02
CA THR A 422 22.79 24.37 17.89
C THR A 422 24.06 25.07 17.39
N GLU A 423 24.90 24.34 16.67
CA GLU A 423 26.07 24.89 15.99
C GLU A 423 25.63 25.74 14.79
N CYS A 424 26.27 26.91 14.60
CA CYS A 424 26.02 27.80 13.47
C CYS A 424 27.35 28.22 12.82
N LYS A 425 27.47 27.99 11.50
CA LYS A 425 28.66 28.27 10.69
C LYS A 425 28.29 29.18 9.51
N GLY A 426 29.14 30.17 9.22
CA GLY A 426 29.01 31.04 8.05
C GLY A 426 29.84 30.53 6.87
N ILE A 427 29.38 30.79 5.65
CA ILE A 427 30.05 30.40 4.40
C ILE A 427 30.38 31.67 3.60
N GLY A 428 31.62 32.15 3.78
CA GLY A 428 32.05 33.48 3.32
C GLY A 428 33.08 33.48 2.18
N ILE A 429 32.73 34.14 1.08
CA ILE A 429 33.62 34.79 0.09
C ILE A 429 34.82 33.97 -0.45
N LYS A 430 34.55 32.78 -1.01
CA LYS A 430 35.19 32.36 -2.28
C LYS A 430 34.15 31.75 -3.21
N ARG A 431 33.50 32.62 -4.01
CA ARG A 431 32.66 32.18 -5.13
C ARG A 431 33.51 31.38 -6.12
N ILE A 432 33.00 30.22 -6.51
CA ILE A 432 33.43 29.47 -7.70
C ILE A 432 32.73 30.08 -8.91
#